data_AF-A0A5E7L4W0-F1
#
_entry.id   AF-A0A5E7L4W0-F1
#
_cell.length_a   1.000
_cell.length_b   1.000
_cell.length_c   1.000
_cell.angle_alpha   90.00
_cell.angle_beta   90.00
_cell.angle_gamma   90.00
#
_symmetry.space_group_name_H-M   'P 1'
#
loop_
_entity.id
_entity.type
_entity.pdbx_description
1 polymer ?
#
loop_
_entity_poly.entity_id
_entity_poly.type
_entity_poly.pdbx_seq_one_letter_code
_entity_poly.pdbx_strand_id
1 'polypeptide(L)'
;MNDYMALTSNADDLPSLYVNTTQPLHSLLSTARYRIGAVTQILENLAMRGDITTDSVILSDFALLCSIPLRDGYDLLDVIARRLDTEPCPSSAPRASQTSANEFTPPYAT
;
A
#
# COMPACT_ATOMS: atom_id res chain seq x y z
N MET A 1 -0.82 -6.71 -13.02
CA MET A 1 -1.36 -5.55 -12.27
C MET A 1 -1.46 -4.39 -13.25
N ASN A 2 -2.54 -3.62 -13.27
CA ASN A 2 -2.66 -2.48 -14.20
C ASN A 2 -1.71 -1.36 -13.78
N ASP A 3 -1.05 -0.71 -14.73
CA ASP A 3 -0.06 0.36 -14.48
C ASP A 3 -0.67 1.56 -13.73
N TYR A 4 -1.97 1.76 -13.89
CA TYR A 4 -2.75 2.77 -13.20
C TYR A 4 -3.98 2.18 -12.53
N MET A 5 -4.30 2.69 -11.35
CA MET A 5 -5.52 2.39 -10.60
C MET A 5 -6.22 3.70 -10.26
N ALA A 6 -7.52 3.81 -10.55
CA ALA A 6 -8.30 4.99 -10.17
C ALA A 6 -8.38 5.11 -8.64
N LEU A 7 -8.33 6.33 -8.12
CA LEU A 7 -8.62 6.59 -6.70
C LEU A 7 -10.13 6.41 -6.43
N THR A 8 -10.47 5.85 -5.28
CA THR A 8 -11.85 5.67 -4.80
C THR A 8 -12.50 6.97 -4.34
N SER A 9 -11.71 8.04 -4.23
CA SER A 9 -12.15 9.39 -3.89
C SER A 9 -12.62 10.22 -5.09
N ASN A 10 -12.51 9.71 -6.32
CA ASN A 10 -13.05 10.39 -7.51
C ASN A 10 -14.55 10.67 -7.33
N ALA A 11 -15.00 11.85 -7.77
CA ALA A 11 -16.39 12.31 -7.59
C ALA A 11 -17.35 11.87 -8.72
N ASP A 12 -16.82 11.33 -9.81
CA ASP A 12 -17.56 10.95 -11.01
C ASP A 12 -17.16 9.52 -11.45
N ASP A 13 -18.00 8.89 -12.25
CA ASP A 13 -17.81 7.56 -12.84
C ASP A 13 -16.69 7.54 -13.89
N LEU A 14 -16.27 8.72 -14.37
CA LEU A 14 -15.08 8.90 -15.20
C LEU A 14 -13.90 9.36 -14.32
N PRO A 15 -13.05 8.45 -13.83
CA PRO A 15 -11.98 8.81 -12.92
C PRO A 15 -10.97 9.74 -13.60
N SER A 16 -10.58 10.79 -12.88
CA SER A 16 -9.58 11.77 -13.32
C SER A 16 -8.27 11.65 -12.53
N LEU A 17 -8.33 11.09 -11.32
CA LEU A 17 -7.17 10.88 -10.45
C LEU A 17 -6.83 9.40 -10.34
N TYR A 18 -5.54 9.10 -10.52
CA TYR A 18 -5.01 7.74 -10.58
C TYR A 18 -3.73 7.59 -9.76
N VAL A 19 -3.56 6.40 -9.18
CA VAL A 19 -2.30 5.89 -8.65
C VAL A 19 -1.53 5.22 -9.77
N ASN A 20 -0.28 5.64 -10.00
CA ASN A 20 0.66 4.86 -10.79
C ASN A 20 1.18 3.69 -9.92
N THR A 21 0.68 2.49 -10.17
CA THR A 21 0.93 1.31 -9.32
C THR A 21 2.35 0.76 -9.46
N THR A 22 3.07 1.17 -10.51
CA THR A 22 4.43 0.74 -10.83
C THR A 22 5.50 1.55 -10.11
N GLN A 23 5.14 2.67 -9.47
CA GLN A 23 6.06 3.49 -8.66
C GLN A 23 6.74 2.67 -7.55
N PRO A 24 7.97 2.98 -7.14
CA PRO A 24 8.63 2.25 -6.05
C PRO A 24 7.79 2.22 -4.76
N LEU A 25 7.81 1.11 -4.03
CA LEU A 25 7.01 0.94 -2.79
C LEU A 25 7.24 2.06 -1.77
N HIS A 26 8.49 2.51 -1.62
CA HIS A 26 8.82 3.62 -0.72
C HIS A 26 8.17 4.95 -1.15
N SER A 27 8.01 5.18 -2.46
CA SER A 27 7.36 6.37 -2.99
C SER A 27 5.85 6.33 -2.70
N LEU A 28 5.20 5.20 -2.99
CA LEU A 28 3.79 4.96 -2.66
C LEU A 28 3.54 5.13 -1.15
N LEU A 29 4.42 4.56 -0.31
CA LEU A 29 4.30 4.63 1.14
C LEU A 29 4.50 6.06 1.66
N SER A 30 5.48 6.79 1.12
CA SER A 30 5.72 8.20 1.46
C SER A 30 4.49 9.06 1.15
N THR A 31 3.88 8.85 -0.02
CA THR A 31 2.64 9.56 -0.40
C THR A 31 1.47 9.19 0.50
N ALA A 32 1.27 7.90 0.82
CA ALA A 32 0.22 7.46 1.73
C ALA A 32 0.38 8.09 3.12
N ARG A 33 1.60 8.05 3.65
CA ARG A 33 1.96 8.64 4.95
C ARG A 33 1.72 10.14 4.98
N TYR A 34 2.09 10.85 3.92
CA TYR A 34 1.88 12.31 3.85
C TYR A 34 0.39 12.66 3.95
N ARG A 35 -0.47 11.98 3.18
CA ARG A 35 -1.90 12.25 3.15
C ARG A 35 -2.60 11.90 4.46
N ILE A 36 -2.35 10.70 4.99
CA ILE A 36 -2.92 10.26 6.26
C ILE A 36 -2.40 11.15 7.40
N GLY A 37 -1.09 11.42 7.42
CA GLY A 37 -0.45 12.25 8.44
C GLY A 37 -0.98 13.68 8.47
N ALA A 38 -1.27 14.28 7.31
CA ALA A 38 -1.87 15.61 7.25
C ALA A 38 -3.25 15.65 7.93
N VAL A 39 -4.08 14.63 7.69
CA VAL A 39 -5.40 14.50 8.34
C VAL A 39 -5.25 14.25 9.83
N THR A 40 -4.35 13.34 10.22
CA THR A 40 -4.05 13.06 11.64
C THR A 40 -3.65 14.34 12.38
N GLN A 41 -2.71 15.11 11.83
CA GLN A 41 -2.26 16.36 12.45
C GLN A 41 -3.40 17.36 12.66
N ILE A 42 -4.30 17.45 11.68
CA ILE A 42 -5.47 18.33 11.76
C ILE A 42 -6.45 17.84 12.85
N LEU A 43 -6.74 16.53 12.89
CA LEU A 43 -7.64 15.94 13.88
C LEU A 43 -7.07 16.01 15.31
N GLU A 44 -5.77 15.81 15.48
CA GLU A 44 -5.07 15.99 16.77
C GLU A 44 -5.18 17.44 17.24
N ASN A 45 -4.90 18.40 16.35
CA ASN A 45 -5.05 19.82 16.67
C ASN A 45 -6.49 20.21 17.01
N LEU A 46 -7.47 19.55 16.40
CA LEU A 46 -8.88 19.73 16.72
C LEU A 46 -9.19 19.16 18.10
N ALA A 47 -8.82 17.91 18.37
CA ALA A 47 -9.06 17.24 19.65
C ALA A 47 -8.43 17.96 20.86
N MET A 48 -7.30 18.65 20.67
CA MET A 48 -6.65 19.44 21.71
C MET A 48 -7.35 20.77 22.04
N ARG A 49 -8.27 21.24 21.19
CA ARG A 49 -9.04 22.47 21.43
C ARG A 49 -10.28 22.12 22.24
N GLY A 50 -10.23 22.38 23.55
CA GLY A 50 -11.29 22.02 24.51
C GLY A 50 -12.64 22.72 24.35
N ASP A 51 -12.77 23.68 23.42
CA ASP A 51 -14.03 24.36 23.14
C ASP A 51 -14.15 24.67 21.63
N ILE A 52 -14.65 23.69 20.87
CA ILE A 52 -14.98 23.85 19.46
C ILE A 52 -16.45 24.24 19.38
N THR A 53 -16.74 25.53 19.46
CA THR A 53 -18.06 26.07 19.10
C THR A 53 -18.15 26.12 17.58
N THR A 54 -18.53 25.00 16.96
CA THR A 54 -18.63 24.90 15.49
C THR A 54 -19.99 24.35 15.10
N ASP A 55 -20.58 24.96 14.08
CA ASP A 55 -21.84 24.52 13.50
C ASP A 55 -21.72 23.08 13.00
N SER A 56 -22.74 22.26 13.28
CA SER A 56 -22.83 20.87 12.83
C SER A 56 -22.63 20.69 11.32
N VAL A 57 -23.04 21.68 10.52
CA VAL A 57 -22.83 21.68 9.05
C VAL A 57 -21.35 21.76 8.71
N ILE A 58 -20.60 22.64 9.40
CA ILE A 58 -19.15 22.81 9.19
C ILE A 58 -18.39 21.56 9.59
N LEU A 59 -18.82 20.87 10.65
CA LEU A 59 -18.19 19.61 11.07
C LEU A 59 -18.42 18.48 10.05
N SER A 60 -19.61 18.43 9.44
CA SER A 60 -19.92 17.48 8.36
C SER A 60 -19.06 17.73 7.12
N ASP A 61 -18.98 18.98 6.66
CA ASP A 61 -18.14 19.36 5.51
C ASP A 61 -16.67 19.10 5.78
N PHE A 62 -16.22 19.33 7.02
CA PHE A 62 -14.87 19.02 7.45
C PHE A 62 -14.58 17.52 7.47
N ALA A 63 -15.51 16.70 7.96
CA ALA A 63 -15.39 15.25 7.91
C ALA A 63 -15.31 14.74 6.45
N LEU A 64 -16.13 15.32 5.56
CA LEU A 64 -16.08 15.02 4.13
C LEU A 64 -14.73 15.41 3.53
N LEU A 65 -14.22 16.59 3.87
CA LEU A 65 -12.89 17.06 3.45
C LEU A 65 -11.77 16.13 3.94
N CYS A 66 -11.83 15.64 5.18
CA CYS A 66 -10.88 14.66 5.70
C CYS A 66 -10.98 13.30 5.01
N SER A 67 -12.18 12.90 4.57
CA SER A 67 -12.41 11.59 3.97
C SER A 67 -11.67 11.39 2.64
N ILE A 68 -11.48 12.47 1.86
CA ILE A 68 -10.80 12.42 0.55
C ILE A 68 -9.32 11.97 0.70
N PRO A 69 -8.44 12.70 1.43
CA PRO A 69 -7.05 12.30 1.62
C PRO A 69 -6.89 10.99 2.41
N LEU A 70 -7.84 10.64 3.29
CA LEU A 70 -7.83 9.34 3.97
C LEU A 70 -8.08 8.18 2.98
N ARG A 71 -9.07 8.32 2.09
CA ARG A 71 -9.33 7.34 1.02
C ARG A 71 -8.16 7.25 0.05
N ASP A 72 -7.60 8.37 -0.36
CA ASP A 72 -6.40 8.40 -1.21
C ASP A 72 -5.23 7.65 -0.57
N GLY A 73 -5.00 7.88 0.72
CA GLY A 73 -3.97 7.20 1.48
C GLY A 73 -4.23 5.69 1.58
N TYR A 74 -5.49 5.30 1.80
CA TYR A 74 -5.90 3.91 1.88
C TYR A 74 -5.72 3.17 0.54
N ASP A 75 -6.09 3.78 -0.58
CA ASP A 75 -5.89 3.23 -1.93
C ASP A 75 -4.41 2.94 -2.21
N LEU A 76 -3.51 3.83 -1.76
CA LEU A 76 -2.07 3.63 -1.86
C LEU A 76 -1.60 2.45 -1.01
N LEU A 77 -2.14 2.30 0.21
CA LEU A 77 -1.83 1.17 1.09
C LEU A 77 -2.34 -0.16 0.50
N ASP A 78 -3.49 -0.18 -0.17
CA ASP A 78 -4.01 -1.36 -0.88
C ASP A 78 -3.10 -1.77 -2.04
N VAL A 79 -2.61 -0.81 -2.84
CA VAL A 79 -1.60 -1.08 -3.87
C VAL A 79 -0.32 -1.67 -3.27
N ILE A 80 0.16 -1.14 -2.14
CA ILE A 80 1.34 -1.65 -1.44
C ILE A 80 1.10 -3.08 -0.96
N ALA A 81 -0.02 -3.35 -0.29
CA ALA A 81 -0.36 -4.67 0.24
C ALA A 81 -0.36 -5.74 -0.86
N ARG A 82 -1.08 -5.50 -1.97
CA ARG A 82 -1.13 -6.45 -3.10
C ARG A 82 0.24 -6.73 -3.71
N ARG A 83 1.13 -5.74 -3.73
CA ARG A 83 2.49 -5.91 -4.25
C ARG A 83 3.37 -6.72 -3.32
N LEU A 84 3.24 -6.51 -2.01
CA LEU A 84 3.92 -7.32 -1.01
C LEU A 84 3.44 -8.77 -1.06
N ASP A 85 2.14 -9.01 -1.27
CA ASP A 85 1.58 -10.36 -1.43
C ASP A 85 2.06 -11.06 -2.72
N THR A 86 2.43 -10.28 -3.74
CA THR A 86 2.97 -10.81 -5.00
C THR A 86 4.47 -11.10 -4.91
N GLU A 87 5.18 -10.52 -3.93
CA GLU A 87 6.60 -10.80 -3.71
C GLU A 87 6.74 -12.18 -3.05
N PRO A 88 7.34 -13.17 -3.74
CA PRO A 88 7.46 -14.51 -3.18
C PRO A 88 8.31 -14.47 -1.91
N CYS A 89 7.80 -15.04 -0.83
CA CYS A 89 8.59 -15.23 0.38
C CYS A 89 9.88 -15.97 0.01
N PRO A 90 11.08 -15.47 0.37
CA PRO A 90 12.35 -16.04 -0.04
C PRO A 90 12.58 -17.48 0.49
N SER A 91 11.71 -18.01 1.36
CA SER A 91 11.78 -19.38 1.86
C SER A 91 11.09 -20.43 0.97
N SER A 92 10.39 -20.03 -0.09
CA SER A 92 9.59 -20.93 -0.93
C SER A 92 10.33 -21.51 -2.15
N ALA A 93 11.64 -21.32 -2.26
CA ALA A 93 12.43 -21.99 -3.29
C ALA A 93 12.32 -23.52 -3.12
N PRO A 94 11.89 -24.28 -4.15
CA PRO A 94 11.87 -25.73 -4.05
C PRO A 94 13.31 -26.20 -3.85
N ARG A 95 13.58 -26.92 -2.75
CA ARG A 95 14.85 -27.62 -2.55
C ARG A 95 15.08 -28.48 -3.80
N ALA A 96 16.06 -28.09 -4.61
CA ALA A 96 16.53 -28.90 -5.73
C ALA A 96 16.77 -30.31 -5.20
N SER A 97 16.01 -31.27 -5.72
CA SER A 97 16.19 -32.69 -5.43
C SER A 97 17.64 -33.03 -5.75
N GLN A 98 18.42 -33.37 -4.73
CA GLN A 98 19.77 -33.89 -4.90
C GLN A 98 19.64 -35.21 -5.66
N THR A 99 19.85 -35.17 -6.97
CA THR A 99 20.10 -36.37 -7.78
C THR A 99 21.39 -37.00 -7.27
N SER A 100 21.28 -38.11 -6.55
CA SER A 100 22.42 -38.95 -6.18
C SER A 100 23.09 -39.47 -7.46
N ALA A 101 24.16 -38.80 -7.89
CA ALA A 101 25.17 -39.39 -8.77
C ALA A 101 26.25 -40.03 -7.88
N ASN A 102 25.96 -41.21 -7.34
CA ASN A 102 26.98 -42.09 -6.79
C ASN A 102 27.62 -42.83 -7.97
N GLU A 103 28.61 -42.21 -8.61
CA GLU A 103 29.54 -42.90 -9.50
C GLU A 103 30.83 -43.18 -8.70
N PHE A 104 30.84 -44.31 -8.01
CA PHE A 104 32.04 -44.87 -7.41
C PHE A 104 32.55 -45.97 -8.33
N THR A 105 33.53 -45.66 -9.17
CA THR A 105 34.30 -46.65 -9.93
C THR A 105 35.50 -47.08 -9.07
N PRO A 106 35.61 -48.35 -8.64
CA PRO A 106 36.81 -48.81 -7.94
C PRO A 106 37.95 -49.04 -8.95
N PRO A 107 39.22 -48.81 -8.56
CA PRO A 107 40.36 -49.23 -9.36
C PRO A 107 40.52 -50.76 -9.19
N TYR A 108 41.06 -51.43 -10.20
CA TYR A 108 41.21 -52.88 -10.35
C TYR A 108 40.03 -53.61 -11.01
N ALA A 109 39.92 -53.45 -12.34
CA ALA A 109 39.59 -54.57 -13.22
C ALA A 109 40.85 -54.93 -14.01
N THR A 110 41.05 -56.23 -14.21
CA THR A 110 42.29 -56.95 -14.56
C THR A 110 42.94 -56.52 -15.88
#